data_AF-A0A925V179-F1
#
_entry.id   AF-A0A925V179-F1
#
_cell.length_a   1.000
_cell.length_b   1.000
_cell.length_c   1.000
_cell.angle_alpha   90.00
_cell.angle_beta   90.00
_cell.angle_gamma   90.00
#
_symmetry.space_group_name_H-M   'P 1'
#
loop_
_entity.id
_entity.type
_entity.pdbx_description
1 polymer ?
#
loop_
_entity_poly.entity_id
_entity_poly.type
_entity_poly.pdbx_seq_one_letter_code
_entity_poly.pdbx_strand_id
1 'polypeptide(L)'
;MNHHRLRFSVLSLLAIACGDDGAADPQGTTTDSPTTETGSATLTTTDPATTEPTTTEPATTDPDTSGETTVADSSGTESSGTTDGGSTDTGEESIAVTISFAATIGGEAFACGTTYPGFGTSAVDVTPQDLRFFVQDLRLVRADDDTQVPLVLDVESPWQSETVALIDFEDGTGACSEAGGDDATRTLVVGTAPAGDYDGVVFTLGVPEDLNHADPLTLPLPLDAGSMTWGWLFGYKFTKFELLQVVDEGTAGFVAFHLGSTGCEGMPGVGDITCTLANRAEITLTDFDHATDTLVLDLDALFGGLDMTLDTQCHSFQGDTCPPMFESIGVDHATGLATAGQVAFAIE
;
A
#
# COMPACT_ATOMS: atom_id res chain seq x y z
N MET A 1 -71.58 18.93 12.21
CA MET A 1 -72.78 18.07 12.25
C MET A 1 -72.48 16.80 11.45
N ASN A 2 -72.45 15.66 12.15
CA ASN A 2 -72.59 14.25 11.72
C ASN A 2 -71.68 13.70 10.59
N HIS A 3 -71.13 12.49 10.66
CA HIS A 3 -70.87 11.50 11.72
C HIS A 3 -70.02 10.39 11.05
N HIS A 4 -68.98 9.92 11.73
CA HIS A 4 -68.30 8.65 11.44
C HIS A 4 -69.26 7.45 11.44
N ARG A 5 -69.00 6.46 10.58
CA ARG A 5 -69.23 5.03 10.90
C ARG A 5 -68.19 4.12 10.26
N LEU A 6 -67.39 3.50 11.13
CA LEU A 6 -66.69 2.23 10.94
C LEU A 6 -67.67 1.10 10.59
N ARG A 7 -67.23 0.13 9.78
CA ARG A 7 -67.63 -1.28 9.90
C ARG A 7 -66.44 -2.20 9.65
N PHE A 8 -66.06 -2.91 10.72
CA PHE A 8 -65.30 -4.15 10.71
C PHE A 8 -66.11 -5.26 10.01
N SER A 9 -65.42 -6.15 9.30
CA SER A 9 -65.95 -7.47 8.93
C SER A 9 -64.94 -8.56 9.29
N VAL A 10 -65.47 -9.71 9.63
CA VAL A 10 -64.95 -10.69 10.59
C VAL A 10 -64.20 -11.83 9.89
N LEU A 11 -63.18 -12.32 10.61
CA LEU A 11 -62.52 -13.64 10.53
C LEU A 11 -63.38 -14.78 9.97
N SER A 12 -62.79 -15.66 9.16
CA SER A 12 -63.20 -17.06 9.08
C SER A 12 -61.97 -17.96 8.94
N LEU A 13 -61.73 -18.68 10.04
CA LEU A 13 -60.87 -19.85 10.18
C LEU A 13 -61.63 -21.06 9.60
N LEU A 14 -60.98 -21.92 8.81
CA LEU A 14 -61.43 -23.30 8.64
C LEU A 14 -60.23 -24.22 8.48
N ALA A 15 -60.00 -25.03 9.52
CA ALA A 15 -59.20 -26.25 9.49
C ALA A 15 -60.15 -27.44 9.60
N ILE A 16 -59.98 -28.46 8.75
CA ILE A 16 -60.47 -29.83 8.98
C ILE A 16 -59.39 -30.80 8.50
N ALA A 17 -59.12 -31.77 9.36
CA ALA A 17 -58.11 -32.81 9.27
C ALA A 17 -58.72 -34.23 9.06
N CYS A 18 -57.80 -35.19 8.86
CA CYS A 18 -57.91 -36.67 8.95
C CYS A 18 -58.63 -37.39 7.80
N GLY A 19 -58.20 -38.54 7.30
CA GLY A 19 -57.16 -39.57 7.57
C GLY A 19 -57.38 -40.68 6.51
N ASP A 20 -56.72 -41.84 6.38
CA ASP A 20 -55.64 -42.58 7.05
C ASP A 20 -55.39 -43.83 6.14
N ASP A 21 -54.38 -44.64 6.47
CA ASP A 21 -54.09 -46.03 6.05
C ASP A 21 -53.37 -46.24 4.69
N GLY A 22 -52.25 -46.96 4.55
CA GLY A 22 -51.42 -47.81 5.43
C GLY A 22 -50.42 -48.54 4.52
N ALA A 23 -49.11 -48.48 4.78
CA ALA A 23 -48.28 -49.50 5.44
C ALA A 23 -47.50 -50.43 4.47
N ALA A 24 -46.16 -50.38 4.54
CA ALA A 24 -45.25 -51.53 4.71
C ALA A 24 -43.75 -51.13 4.59
N ASP A 25 -43.08 -51.05 5.74
CA ASP A 25 -41.65 -51.34 5.99
C ASP A 25 -41.46 -52.90 5.96
N PRO A 26 -40.27 -53.56 5.93
CA PRO A 26 -39.11 -53.23 6.76
C PRO A 26 -37.66 -53.56 6.33
N GLN A 27 -36.75 -52.99 7.14
CA GLN A 27 -35.38 -53.38 7.52
C GLN A 27 -34.23 -52.72 6.74
N GLY A 28 -33.22 -52.11 7.36
CA GLY A 28 -32.87 -51.95 8.77
C GLY A 28 -31.35 -51.79 8.92
N THR A 29 -30.94 -51.14 10.02
CA THR A 29 -29.59 -51.04 10.63
C THR A 29 -28.61 -50.00 10.06
N THR A 30 -27.87 -49.20 10.83
CA THR A 30 -27.86 -48.72 12.23
C THR A 30 -26.69 -47.70 12.35
N THR A 31 -26.86 -46.65 13.16
CA THR A 31 -25.85 -45.92 13.99
C THR A 31 -24.66 -45.25 13.26
N ASP A 32 -24.23 -44.02 13.55
CA ASP A 32 -24.25 -43.26 14.80
C ASP A 32 -24.01 -41.77 14.50
N SER A 33 -24.64 -40.87 15.27
CA SER A 33 -24.25 -39.46 15.38
C SER A 33 -23.53 -39.26 16.71
N PRO A 34 -22.65 -38.26 16.84
CA PRO A 34 -22.49 -37.61 18.12
C PRO A 34 -22.94 -36.15 18.08
N THR A 35 -23.66 -35.85 19.15
CA THR A 35 -24.18 -34.60 19.66
C THR A 35 -23.10 -33.57 20.01
N THR A 36 -23.53 -32.31 19.95
CA THR A 36 -23.05 -31.11 20.63
C THR A 36 -22.47 -31.33 22.04
N GLU A 37 -21.30 -30.74 22.30
CA GLU A 37 -20.79 -30.37 23.61
C GLU A 37 -20.37 -28.89 23.57
N THR A 38 -21.11 -28.07 24.32
CA THR A 38 -20.76 -26.71 24.74
C THR A 38 -19.64 -26.78 25.78
N GLY A 39 -18.43 -26.33 25.42
CA GLY A 39 -17.31 -26.14 26.33
C GLY A 39 -16.95 -24.66 26.45
N SER A 40 -17.37 -24.04 27.54
CA SER A 40 -16.96 -22.70 27.96
C SER A 40 -15.50 -22.73 28.42
N ALA A 41 -14.59 -22.11 27.67
CA ALA A 41 -13.20 -21.91 28.09
C ALA A 41 -13.02 -20.49 28.63
N THR A 42 -13.01 -20.39 29.96
CA THR A 42 -12.58 -19.20 30.70
C THR A 42 -11.05 -19.06 30.57
N LEU A 43 -10.57 -18.07 29.83
CA LEU A 43 -9.15 -17.69 29.83
C LEU A 43 -8.88 -16.82 31.05
N THR A 44 -8.34 -17.45 32.10
CA THR A 44 -7.73 -16.76 33.24
C THR A 44 -6.39 -16.15 32.84
N THR A 45 -6.26 -14.86 33.09
CA THR A 45 -5.03 -14.08 33.04
C THR A 45 -4.02 -14.59 34.08
N THR A 46 -2.82 -14.95 33.64
CA THR A 46 -1.65 -15.06 34.52
C THR A 46 -0.44 -14.41 33.84
N ASP A 47 -0.05 -13.31 34.44
CA ASP A 47 1.14 -12.49 34.24
C ASP A 47 2.40 -13.25 34.69
N PRO A 48 3.47 -13.36 33.89
CA PRO A 48 4.79 -13.72 34.40
C PRO A 48 5.64 -12.46 34.60
N ALA A 49 5.93 -12.25 35.89
CA ALA A 49 6.81 -11.25 36.44
C ALA A 49 8.17 -11.12 35.74
N THR A 50 8.62 -9.87 35.72
CA THR A 50 9.96 -9.35 35.49
C THR A 50 11.05 -10.11 36.25
N THR A 51 12.10 -10.51 35.53
CA THR A 51 13.43 -10.76 36.09
C THR A 51 14.48 -10.09 35.22
N GLU A 52 15.13 -9.09 35.81
CA GLU A 52 16.28 -8.35 35.28
C GLU A 52 17.51 -9.23 35.06
N PRO A 53 18.37 -8.91 34.07
CA PRO A 53 19.78 -9.27 34.14
C PRO A 53 20.62 -8.12 34.73
N THR A 54 21.28 -8.43 35.83
CA THR A 54 22.22 -7.60 36.58
C THR A 54 23.38 -7.10 35.71
N THR A 55 23.60 -5.78 35.75
CA THR A 55 24.78 -5.06 35.25
C THR A 55 26.05 -5.44 36.00
N THR A 56 27.18 -5.55 35.29
CA THR A 56 28.51 -5.44 35.90
C THR A 56 29.42 -4.63 34.97
N GLU A 57 29.58 -3.34 35.30
CA GLU A 57 30.76 -2.55 34.91
C GLU A 57 32.00 -3.05 35.68
N PRO A 58 33.20 -2.68 35.19
CA PRO A 58 33.94 -1.75 36.02
C PRO A 58 34.53 -0.56 35.24
N ALA A 59 34.43 0.60 35.88
CA ALA A 59 35.19 1.82 35.60
C ALA A 59 36.67 1.68 36.02
N THR A 60 37.60 2.37 35.34
CA THR A 60 38.18 3.67 35.78
C THR A 60 39.43 4.06 34.96
N THR A 61 39.37 5.26 34.41
CA THR A 61 40.39 6.33 34.20
C THR A 61 41.90 6.13 34.48
N ASP A 62 42.70 6.60 33.50
CA ASP A 62 44.06 7.22 33.42
C ASP A 62 44.60 8.03 34.66
N PRO A 63 45.87 8.56 34.74
CA PRO A 63 46.97 8.69 33.74
C PRO A 63 48.45 8.53 34.24
N ASP A 64 49.40 8.69 33.28
CA ASP A 64 50.66 9.48 33.30
C ASP A 64 52.08 8.91 33.61
N THR A 65 52.98 9.29 32.69
CA THR A 65 54.45 9.59 32.70
C THR A 65 55.53 8.55 33.06
N SER A 66 56.47 8.31 32.12
CA SER A 66 57.90 8.78 32.14
C SER A 66 58.96 7.83 31.50
N GLY A 67 59.89 8.45 30.74
CA GLY A 67 61.28 8.00 30.47
C GLY A 67 61.54 7.24 29.15
N GLU A 68 62.10 7.83 28.07
CA GLU A 68 63.52 8.23 27.82
C GLU A 68 64.44 6.98 27.56
N THR A 69 65.27 6.79 26.51
CA THR A 69 65.90 7.60 25.43
C THR A 69 66.46 6.70 24.28
N THR A 70 66.79 7.34 23.13
CA THR A 70 67.92 7.10 22.17
C THR A 70 67.88 5.89 21.20
N VAL A 71 68.33 5.91 19.93
CA VAL A 71 69.13 6.83 19.07
C VAL A 71 69.00 6.45 17.56
N ALA A 72 69.05 7.47 16.68
CA ALA A 72 69.75 7.60 15.36
C ALA A 72 69.56 6.52 14.23
N ASP A 73 69.60 6.77 12.92
CA ASP A 73 70.18 7.82 12.08
C ASP A 73 69.62 7.71 10.61
N SER A 74 69.80 8.80 9.84
CA SER A 74 70.04 8.88 8.40
C SER A 74 68.90 8.94 7.35
N SER A 75 68.68 10.19 6.91
CA SER A 75 68.85 10.75 5.55
C SER A 75 68.19 10.10 4.31
N GLY A 76 67.42 10.93 3.58
CA GLY A 76 67.00 10.71 2.20
C GLY A 76 66.12 11.85 1.68
N THR A 77 66.65 12.67 0.78
CA THR A 77 66.01 13.86 0.18
C THR A 77 65.28 13.51 -1.13
N GLU A 78 64.23 14.30 -1.43
CA GLU A 78 63.57 14.55 -2.73
C GLU A 78 62.54 13.53 -3.26
N SER A 79 61.27 13.95 -3.32
CA SER A 79 60.66 14.32 -4.61
C SER A 79 59.27 14.93 -4.38
N SER A 80 59.07 16.12 -4.92
CA SER A 80 57.75 16.74 -5.06
C SER A 80 56.93 15.94 -6.05
N GLY A 81 55.74 15.54 -5.64
CA GLY A 81 54.76 14.87 -6.48
C GLY A 81 53.37 15.16 -5.93
N THR A 82 52.92 16.41 -6.07
CA THR A 82 51.50 16.73 -5.95
C THR A 82 50.81 16.07 -7.13
N THR A 83 50.27 14.87 -6.92
CA THR A 83 49.23 14.33 -7.78
C THR A 83 47.96 15.10 -7.48
N ASP A 84 47.79 16.21 -8.19
CA ASP A 84 46.50 16.84 -8.39
C ASP A 84 45.69 15.88 -9.27
N GLY A 85 45.04 14.92 -8.61
CA GLY A 85 44.00 14.11 -9.20
C GLY A 85 42.79 15.00 -9.36
N GLY A 86 42.83 15.84 -10.39
CA GLY A 86 41.66 16.55 -10.88
C GLY A 86 40.61 15.52 -11.25
N SER A 87 39.72 15.25 -10.30
CA SER A 87 38.42 14.67 -10.58
C SER A 87 37.77 15.61 -11.59
N THR A 88 37.73 15.19 -12.85
CA THR A 88 36.82 15.78 -13.82
C THR A 88 35.42 15.38 -13.39
N ASP A 89 34.93 16.08 -12.37
CA ASP A 89 33.52 16.35 -12.22
C ASP A 89 33.10 16.96 -13.55
N THR A 90 32.40 16.17 -14.38
CA THR A 90 31.83 16.70 -15.61
C THR A 90 30.77 17.74 -15.33
N GLY A 91 30.42 17.99 -14.06
CA GLY A 91 29.74 19.20 -13.61
C GLY A 91 28.53 19.50 -14.48
N GLU A 92 27.80 18.45 -14.87
CA GLU A 92 26.51 18.66 -15.51
C GLU A 92 25.67 19.34 -14.45
N GLU A 93 25.34 20.61 -14.70
CA GLU A 93 24.46 21.37 -13.84
C GLU A 93 23.22 20.53 -13.56
N SER A 94 22.77 20.51 -12.32
CA SER A 94 21.57 19.77 -11.93
C SER A 94 20.46 20.72 -11.53
N ILE A 95 19.24 20.26 -11.67
CA ILE A 95 18.03 20.95 -11.22
C ILE A 95 17.37 20.14 -10.10
N ALA A 96 16.84 20.84 -9.10
CA ALA A 96 15.95 20.24 -8.13
C ALA A 96 14.57 20.08 -8.75
N VAL A 97 13.95 18.93 -8.51
CA VAL A 97 12.67 18.54 -9.10
C VAL A 97 11.75 18.14 -7.95
N THR A 98 10.53 18.67 -7.98
CA THR A 98 9.46 18.25 -7.09
C THR A 98 8.32 17.73 -7.94
N ILE A 99 7.89 16.50 -7.71
CA ILE A 99 6.72 15.91 -8.36
C ILE A 99 5.60 15.90 -7.33
N SER A 100 4.55 16.69 -7.59
CA SER A 100 3.39 16.77 -6.71
C SER A 100 2.35 15.72 -7.11
N PHE A 101 1.68 15.15 -6.13
CA PHE A 101 0.58 14.21 -6.30
C PHE A 101 -0.70 14.78 -5.71
N ALA A 102 -1.82 14.54 -6.37
CA ALA A 102 -3.17 14.73 -5.84
C ALA A 102 -3.98 13.45 -6.02
N ALA A 103 -5.12 13.37 -5.35
CA ALA A 103 -6.08 12.31 -5.55
C ALA A 103 -7.49 12.88 -5.59
N THR A 104 -8.34 12.33 -6.46
CA THR A 104 -9.73 12.75 -6.63
C THR A 104 -10.69 11.58 -6.55
N ILE A 105 -11.90 11.88 -6.11
CA ILE A 105 -13.04 10.96 -6.02
C ILE A 105 -14.34 11.75 -6.26
N GLY A 106 -15.17 11.28 -7.16
CA GLY A 106 -16.28 12.02 -7.75
C GLY A 106 -15.86 13.31 -8.47
N GLY A 107 -14.60 13.41 -8.91
CA GLY A 107 -14.02 14.65 -9.45
C GLY A 107 -13.75 15.75 -8.41
N GLU A 108 -13.91 15.45 -7.12
CA GLU A 108 -13.56 16.33 -6.01
C GLU A 108 -12.26 15.84 -5.35
N ALA A 109 -11.54 16.73 -4.66
CA ALA A 109 -10.32 16.33 -3.96
C ALA A 109 -10.61 15.27 -2.88
N PHE A 110 -9.73 14.27 -2.80
CA PHE A 110 -9.76 13.25 -1.75
C PHE A 110 -9.62 13.90 -0.36
N ALA A 111 -10.47 13.47 0.57
CA ALA A 111 -10.40 13.86 1.95
C ALA A 111 -10.98 12.76 2.85
N CYS A 112 -10.22 12.39 3.88
CA CYS A 112 -10.72 11.55 4.96
C CYS A 112 -11.94 12.18 5.64
N GLY A 113 -12.89 11.33 6.06
CA GLY A 113 -14.14 11.79 6.69
C GLY A 113 -15.18 12.41 5.74
N THR A 114 -14.89 12.49 4.45
CA THR A 114 -15.86 12.93 3.42
C THR A 114 -16.54 11.72 2.78
N THR A 115 -17.85 11.82 2.54
CA THR A 115 -18.60 10.83 1.78
C THR A 115 -18.90 11.37 0.38
N TYR A 116 -18.59 10.57 -0.64
CA TYR A 116 -18.74 10.91 -2.05
C TYR A 116 -19.85 10.05 -2.67
N PRO A 117 -20.88 10.67 -3.28
CA PRO A 117 -21.98 9.93 -3.87
C PRO A 117 -21.69 9.51 -5.32
N GLY A 118 -22.43 8.53 -5.81
CA GLY A 118 -22.48 8.22 -7.24
C GLY A 118 -21.28 7.46 -7.78
N PHE A 119 -20.57 6.72 -6.92
CA PHE A 119 -19.35 6.01 -7.27
C PHE A 119 -19.63 4.64 -7.90
N GLY A 120 -18.84 4.27 -8.92
CA GLY A 120 -19.02 3.03 -9.68
C GLY A 120 -20.31 2.99 -10.52
N THR A 121 -20.54 1.86 -11.19
CA THR A 121 -21.71 1.67 -12.07
C THR A 121 -23.05 1.58 -11.32
N SER A 122 -23.01 1.27 -10.02
CA SER A 122 -24.17 1.21 -9.13
C SER A 122 -24.43 2.49 -8.33
N ALA A 123 -23.62 3.54 -8.54
CA ALA A 123 -23.81 4.88 -7.98
C ALA A 123 -23.97 4.88 -6.44
N VAL A 124 -23.11 4.13 -5.75
CA VAL A 124 -23.14 4.04 -4.28
C VAL A 124 -22.41 5.22 -3.64
N ASP A 125 -22.71 5.48 -2.36
CA ASP A 125 -21.94 6.42 -1.55
C ASP A 125 -20.70 5.71 -1.00
N VAL A 126 -19.54 6.36 -1.10
CA VAL A 126 -18.26 5.85 -0.59
C VAL A 126 -17.58 6.85 0.34
N THR A 127 -16.88 6.35 1.36
CA THR A 127 -16.10 7.14 2.31
C THR A 127 -14.68 6.59 2.37
N PRO A 128 -13.64 7.39 2.12
CA PRO A 128 -12.27 6.93 2.19
C PRO A 128 -11.85 6.41 3.56
N GLN A 129 -11.04 5.35 3.54
CA GLN A 129 -10.47 4.74 4.73
C GLN A 129 -8.93 4.64 4.67
N ASP A 130 -8.33 4.50 3.48
CA ASP A 130 -6.87 4.57 3.31
C ASP A 130 -6.55 4.93 1.86
N LEU A 131 -5.55 5.77 1.64
CA LEU A 131 -5.05 6.05 0.30
C LEU A 131 -3.54 6.29 0.35
N ARG A 132 -2.81 5.20 0.19
CA ARG A 132 -1.34 5.20 0.18
C ARG A 132 -0.78 4.37 -0.95
N PHE A 133 0.37 4.77 -1.47
CA PHE A 133 1.08 3.99 -2.47
C PHE A 133 2.58 4.30 -2.50
N PHE A 134 3.36 3.28 -2.87
CA PHE A 134 4.78 3.45 -3.12
C PHE A 134 5.04 3.83 -4.58
N VAL A 135 5.98 4.74 -4.78
CA VAL A 135 6.55 5.08 -6.08
C VAL A 135 8.05 4.80 -6.10
N GLN A 136 8.53 4.22 -7.18
CA GLN A 136 9.96 3.94 -7.43
C GLN A 136 10.30 4.22 -8.90
N ASP A 137 11.60 4.15 -9.23
CA ASP A 137 12.08 4.17 -10.61
C ASP A 137 11.54 5.39 -11.40
N LEU A 138 11.59 6.55 -10.74
CA LEU A 138 11.12 7.81 -11.31
C LEU A 138 12.12 8.29 -12.36
N ARG A 139 11.60 8.67 -13.52
CA ARG A 139 12.37 9.16 -14.66
C ARG A 139 11.63 10.35 -15.28
N LEU A 140 12.39 11.37 -15.66
CA LEU A 140 11.87 12.47 -16.46
C LEU A 140 12.14 12.19 -17.95
N VAL A 141 11.20 12.54 -18.81
CA VAL A 141 11.32 12.39 -20.27
C VAL A 141 11.81 13.70 -20.85
N ARG A 142 12.92 13.66 -21.59
CA ARG A 142 13.51 14.82 -22.26
C ARG A 142 12.62 15.28 -23.42
N ALA A 143 12.37 16.59 -23.49
CA ALA A 143 11.49 17.17 -24.50
C ALA A 143 12.07 17.19 -25.94
N ASP A 144 13.37 16.97 -26.09
CA ASP A 144 14.06 17.03 -27.39
C ASP A 144 14.17 15.67 -28.10
N ASP A 145 14.31 14.57 -27.35
CA ASP A 145 14.57 13.24 -27.91
C ASP A 145 13.86 12.07 -27.21
N ASP A 146 12.92 12.34 -26.30
CA ASP A 146 12.16 11.36 -25.51
C ASP A 146 13.05 10.47 -24.59
N THR A 147 14.32 10.83 -24.37
CA THR A 147 15.19 10.06 -23.47
C THR A 147 14.68 10.13 -22.04
N GLN A 148 14.50 8.96 -21.42
CA GLN A 148 14.17 8.86 -20.00
C GLN A 148 15.43 9.00 -19.14
N VAL A 149 15.44 10.00 -18.27
CA VAL A 149 16.53 10.31 -17.35
C VAL A 149 16.10 9.99 -15.92
N PRO A 150 16.81 9.11 -15.19
CA PRO A 150 16.50 8.82 -13.80
C PRO A 150 16.50 10.07 -12.93
N LEU A 151 15.47 10.23 -12.11
CA LEU A 151 15.44 11.18 -11.02
C LEU A 151 16.18 10.56 -9.83
N VAL A 152 17.26 11.21 -9.39
CA VAL A 152 17.95 10.78 -8.17
C VAL A 152 17.14 11.29 -6.98
N LEU A 153 16.54 10.38 -6.22
CA LEU A 153 15.69 10.75 -5.09
C LEU A 153 16.54 11.29 -3.93
N ASP A 154 16.09 12.39 -3.35
CA ASP A 154 16.67 12.84 -2.08
C ASP A 154 16.22 11.92 -0.94
N VAL A 155 17.00 11.79 0.12
CA VAL A 155 16.55 11.02 1.30
C VAL A 155 15.78 11.96 2.23
N GLU A 156 14.46 11.78 2.31
CA GLU A 156 13.58 12.53 3.22
C GLU A 156 12.79 11.56 4.11
N SER A 157 13.37 11.19 5.25
CA SER A 157 12.70 10.36 6.26
C SER A 157 11.49 11.09 6.87
N PRO A 158 10.35 10.41 7.10
CA PRO A 158 10.12 8.98 6.92
C PRO A 158 9.65 8.57 5.51
N TRP A 159 9.49 9.51 4.59
CA TRP A 159 8.69 9.30 3.39
C TRP A 159 9.46 8.78 2.19
N GLN A 160 10.75 9.06 2.12
CA GLN A 160 11.52 8.88 0.90
C GLN A 160 12.93 8.38 1.22
N SER A 161 13.29 7.30 0.55
CA SER A 161 14.63 6.72 0.52
C SER A 161 15.30 7.00 -0.83
N GLU A 162 16.51 6.48 -1.02
CA GLU A 162 17.25 6.62 -2.29
C GLU A 162 16.55 5.96 -3.49
N THR A 163 15.64 4.99 -3.26
CA THR A 163 15.05 4.16 -4.32
C THR A 163 13.52 4.09 -4.31
N VAL A 164 12.87 4.46 -3.21
CA VAL A 164 11.41 4.39 -3.07
C VAL A 164 10.88 5.51 -2.18
N ALA A 165 9.73 6.07 -2.56
CA ALA A 165 8.95 7.03 -1.79
C ALA A 165 7.56 6.48 -1.47
N LEU A 166 7.01 6.85 -0.32
CA LEU A 166 5.63 6.61 0.06
C LEU A 166 4.83 7.91 -0.13
N ILE A 167 3.80 7.83 -0.96
CA ILE A 167 2.76 8.84 -1.06
C ILE A 167 1.64 8.47 -0.11
N ASP A 168 1.22 9.45 0.69
CA ASP A 168 0.26 9.30 1.75
C ASP A 168 -0.74 10.46 1.77
N PHE A 169 -2.01 10.14 1.51
CA PHE A 169 -3.12 11.08 1.58
C PHE A 169 -4.00 10.88 2.82
N GLU A 170 -3.80 9.82 3.61
CA GLU A 170 -4.59 9.62 4.81
C GLU A 170 -4.09 10.53 5.93
N ASP A 171 -4.99 11.33 6.51
CA ASP A 171 -4.66 12.34 7.53
C ASP A 171 -5.14 11.92 8.93
N GLY A 172 -5.44 10.63 9.10
CA GLY A 172 -5.87 10.08 10.39
C GLY A 172 -7.18 10.67 10.91
N THR A 173 -7.98 11.34 10.07
CA THR A 173 -9.32 11.83 10.42
C THR A 173 -10.43 10.91 9.91
N GLY A 174 -11.65 11.05 10.43
CA GLY A 174 -12.81 10.26 9.99
C GLY A 174 -12.54 8.75 10.00
N ALA A 175 -12.96 8.07 8.92
CA ALA A 175 -12.76 6.63 8.76
C ALA A 175 -11.29 6.22 8.58
N CYS A 176 -10.39 7.14 8.19
CA CYS A 176 -8.96 6.89 8.14
C CYS A 176 -8.36 6.67 9.54
N SER A 177 -8.81 7.46 10.52
CA SER A 177 -8.48 7.24 11.94
C SER A 177 -8.89 5.86 12.43
N GLU A 178 -10.09 5.43 12.04
CA GLU A 178 -10.66 4.14 12.47
C GLU A 178 -9.92 2.94 11.89
N ALA A 179 -9.26 3.11 10.74
CA ALA A 179 -8.36 2.12 10.13
C ALA A 179 -6.93 2.16 10.67
N GLY A 180 -6.65 3.04 11.64
CA GLY A 180 -5.33 3.17 12.25
C GLY A 180 -4.37 4.09 11.49
N GLY A 181 -4.90 5.00 10.67
CA GLY A 181 -4.15 6.11 10.08
C GLY A 181 -3.71 7.15 11.10
N ASP A 182 -2.77 8.01 10.71
CA ASP A 182 -2.22 9.08 11.54
C ASP A 182 -2.26 10.45 10.83
N ASP A 183 -1.90 11.53 11.52
CA ASP A 183 -2.08 12.89 10.97
C ASP A 183 -1.00 13.30 9.96
N ALA A 184 0.00 12.45 9.72
CA ALA A 184 1.12 12.76 8.86
C ALA A 184 0.80 12.34 7.41
N THR A 185 0.91 13.28 6.48
CA THR A 185 0.69 13.06 5.05
C THR A 185 1.93 13.40 4.24
N ARG A 186 2.00 12.85 3.03
CA ARG A 186 3.02 13.18 2.04
C ARG A 186 2.49 13.03 0.63
N THR A 187 2.34 14.15 -0.07
CA THR A 187 1.78 14.18 -1.43
C THR A 187 2.79 14.66 -2.47
N LEU A 188 4.09 14.40 -2.26
CA LEU A 188 5.14 14.81 -3.18
C LEU A 188 6.37 13.90 -3.11
N VAL A 189 7.12 13.85 -4.22
CA VAL A 189 8.48 13.31 -4.30
C VAL A 189 9.43 14.45 -4.63
N VAL A 190 10.61 14.45 -4.01
CA VAL A 190 11.69 15.39 -4.35
C VAL A 190 12.90 14.66 -4.91
N GLY A 191 13.68 15.31 -5.73
CA GLY A 191 14.93 14.74 -6.19
C GLY A 191 15.70 15.70 -7.07
N THR A 192 16.74 15.16 -7.69
CA THR A 192 17.64 15.90 -8.55
C THR A 192 17.79 15.21 -9.89
N ALA A 193 17.74 15.98 -10.98
CA ALA A 193 18.02 15.54 -12.34
C ALA A 193 19.07 16.44 -12.99
N PRO A 194 19.79 15.98 -14.03
CA PRO A 194 20.60 16.86 -14.86
C PRO A 194 19.76 18.02 -15.42
N ALA A 195 20.38 19.17 -15.65
CA ALA A 195 19.69 20.33 -16.22
C ALA A 195 19.19 20.03 -17.64
N GLY A 196 18.04 20.61 -17.97
CA GLY A 196 17.45 20.68 -19.30
C GLY A 196 15.94 20.64 -19.25
N ASP A 197 15.33 20.57 -20.44
CA ASP A 197 13.88 20.62 -20.59
C ASP A 197 13.30 19.21 -20.56
N TYR A 198 12.22 19.06 -19.79
CA TYR A 198 11.50 17.81 -19.60
C TYR A 198 10.01 18.06 -19.81
N ASP A 199 9.35 17.17 -20.54
CA ASP A 199 7.92 17.25 -20.88
C ASP A 199 7.18 15.93 -20.63
N GLY A 200 7.73 15.07 -19.78
CA GLY A 200 7.10 13.84 -19.38
C GLY A 200 7.69 13.27 -18.10
N VAL A 201 6.94 12.36 -17.49
CA VAL A 201 7.36 11.62 -16.31
C VAL A 201 6.95 10.17 -16.44
N VAL A 202 7.86 9.30 -16.01
CA VAL A 202 7.61 7.86 -15.87
C VAL A 202 7.92 7.46 -14.45
N PHE A 203 7.05 6.69 -13.82
CA PHE A 203 7.30 6.12 -12.49
C PHE A 203 6.63 4.76 -12.37
N THR A 204 7.11 3.96 -11.42
CA THR A 204 6.55 2.64 -11.15
C THR A 204 5.83 2.63 -9.81
N LEU A 205 4.60 2.09 -9.76
CA LEU A 205 3.92 1.79 -8.52
C LEU A 205 4.51 0.51 -7.88
N GLY A 206 5.14 0.67 -6.72
CA GLY A 206 5.59 -0.41 -5.86
C GLY A 206 6.99 -0.25 -5.28
N VAL A 207 7.44 -1.28 -4.55
CA VAL A 207 8.73 -1.32 -3.85
C VAL A 207 9.77 -2.13 -4.63
N PRO A 208 11.01 -1.68 -4.91
CA PRO A 208 12.01 -2.43 -5.70
C PRO A 208 12.12 -3.92 -5.32
N GLU A 209 12.35 -4.81 -6.27
CA GLU A 209 12.24 -6.27 -6.04
C GLU A 209 13.22 -6.78 -4.97
N ASP A 210 14.42 -6.23 -4.96
CA ASP A 210 15.47 -6.50 -3.95
C ASP A 210 15.09 -6.01 -2.55
N LEU A 211 14.21 -5.01 -2.45
CA LEU A 211 13.69 -4.50 -1.18
C LEU A 211 12.37 -5.13 -0.77
N ASN A 212 11.55 -5.58 -1.74
CA ASN A 212 10.18 -6.00 -1.51
C ASN A 212 10.10 -7.18 -0.53
N HIS A 213 11.09 -8.06 -0.49
CA HIS A 213 11.10 -9.24 0.40
C HIS A 213 12.30 -9.25 1.36
N ALA A 214 13.04 -8.14 1.42
CA ALA A 214 14.18 -8.02 2.32
C ALA A 214 13.73 -8.02 3.79
N ASP A 215 14.69 -8.25 4.69
CA ASP A 215 14.43 -8.21 6.12
C ASP A 215 13.99 -6.81 6.55
N PRO A 216 12.73 -6.63 7.04
CA PRO A 216 12.23 -5.32 7.42
C PRO A 216 13.04 -4.69 8.54
N LEU A 217 13.76 -5.48 9.36
CA LEU A 217 14.66 -4.94 10.40
C LEU A 217 15.89 -4.23 9.83
N THR A 218 16.17 -4.41 8.54
CA THR A 218 17.32 -3.84 7.84
C THR A 218 16.93 -2.72 6.88
N LEU A 219 15.64 -2.57 6.60
CA LEU A 219 15.15 -1.63 5.60
C LEU A 219 15.01 -0.21 6.19
N PRO A 220 15.40 0.83 5.42
CA PRO A 220 15.14 2.21 5.81
C PRO A 220 13.65 2.55 5.65
N LEU A 221 13.21 3.60 6.34
CA LEU A 221 11.95 4.27 6.02
C LEU A 221 11.96 4.71 4.52
N PRO A 222 10.84 4.63 3.79
CA PRO A 222 9.47 4.37 4.26
C PRO A 222 9.08 2.89 4.39
N LEU A 223 10.02 1.94 4.26
CA LEU A 223 9.68 0.52 4.20
C LEU A 223 9.38 -0.11 5.58
N ASP A 224 9.37 0.67 6.65
CA ASP A 224 8.78 0.30 7.95
C ASP A 224 7.31 0.77 8.08
N ALA A 225 6.63 1.06 6.95
CA ALA A 225 5.27 1.63 6.92
C ALA A 225 4.13 0.66 7.33
N GLY A 226 4.34 -0.14 8.38
CA GLY A 226 3.30 -0.88 9.10
C GLY A 226 2.30 -1.63 8.22
N SER A 227 1.09 -1.06 8.08
CA SER A 227 -0.04 -1.68 7.38
C SER A 227 0.10 -1.78 5.85
N MET A 228 1.16 -1.18 5.30
CA MET A 228 1.58 -1.31 3.89
C MET A 228 2.34 -2.62 3.60
N THR A 229 2.40 -3.55 4.55
CA THR A 229 2.94 -4.91 4.34
C THR A 229 1.80 -5.94 4.22
N TRP A 230 2.03 -7.02 3.47
CA TRP A 230 1.12 -8.19 3.47
C TRP A 230 1.26 -9.05 4.74
N GLY A 231 2.34 -8.83 5.48
CA GLY A 231 2.74 -9.55 6.67
C GLY A 231 4.27 -9.63 6.73
N TRP A 232 4.80 -10.19 7.81
CA TRP A 232 6.24 -10.32 8.01
C TRP A 232 6.89 -11.09 6.86
N LEU A 233 7.76 -10.41 6.09
CA LEU A 233 8.56 -10.95 4.98
C LEU A 233 7.78 -11.48 3.76
N PHE A 234 6.46 -11.28 3.70
CA PHE A 234 5.66 -11.54 2.49
C PHE A 234 5.58 -10.33 1.55
N GLY A 235 6.36 -9.30 1.89
CA GLY A 235 6.54 -8.08 1.14
C GLY A 235 5.44 -7.05 1.28
N TYR A 236 5.40 -6.14 0.31
CA TYR A 236 4.68 -4.88 0.42
C TYR A 236 3.43 -4.85 -0.45
N LYS A 237 2.42 -4.17 0.08
CA LYS A 237 1.33 -3.59 -0.69
C LYS A 237 1.89 -2.34 -1.36
N PHE A 238 1.97 -2.36 -2.68
CA PHE A 238 2.36 -1.23 -3.51
C PHE A 238 1.33 -0.12 -3.48
N THR A 239 0.06 -0.50 -3.37
CA THR A 239 -1.06 0.40 -3.12
C THR A 239 -1.88 -0.12 -1.94
N LYS A 240 -2.45 0.80 -1.16
CA LYS A 240 -3.49 0.50 -0.19
C LYS A 240 -4.59 1.54 -0.39
N PHE A 241 -5.55 1.21 -1.25
CA PHE A 241 -6.71 2.05 -1.51
C PHE A 241 -7.92 1.37 -0.90
N GLU A 242 -8.52 2.00 0.10
CA GLU A 242 -9.60 1.43 0.89
C GLU A 242 -10.74 2.42 1.02
N LEU A 243 -11.95 1.98 0.69
CA LEU A 243 -13.18 2.77 0.83
C LEU A 243 -14.22 1.97 1.61
N LEU A 244 -15.00 2.65 2.43
CA LEU A 244 -16.26 2.15 2.97
C LEU A 244 -17.37 2.47 1.98
N GLN A 245 -18.16 1.50 1.58
CA GLN A 245 -19.31 1.70 0.69
C GLN A 245 -20.63 1.54 1.45
N VAL A 246 -21.66 2.28 1.09
CA VAL A 246 -23.01 2.09 1.61
C VAL A 246 -23.86 1.43 0.53
N VAL A 247 -24.26 0.18 0.73
CA VAL A 247 -25.15 -0.54 -0.20
C VAL A 247 -26.60 -0.55 0.31
N ASP A 248 -27.56 -0.88 -0.56
CA ASP A 248 -28.99 -0.93 -0.24
C ASP A 248 -29.29 -1.69 1.07
N GLU A 249 -30.28 -1.21 1.83
CA GLU A 249 -30.57 -1.52 3.24
C GLU A 249 -29.59 -0.93 4.28
N GLY A 250 -28.61 -0.12 3.86
CA GLY A 250 -27.71 0.61 4.77
C GLY A 250 -26.62 -0.26 5.37
N THR A 251 -26.31 -1.40 4.76
CA THR A 251 -25.18 -2.24 5.16
C THR A 251 -23.90 -1.60 4.63
N ALA A 252 -22.93 -1.32 5.51
CA ALA A 252 -21.61 -0.89 5.11
C ALA A 252 -20.85 -2.07 4.49
N GLY A 253 -20.33 -1.89 3.28
CA GLY A 253 -19.36 -2.78 2.64
C GLY A 253 -17.96 -2.19 2.66
N PHE A 254 -17.02 -2.91 2.07
CA PHE A 254 -15.62 -2.51 2.00
C PHE A 254 -15.08 -2.74 0.58
N VAL A 255 -14.41 -1.72 0.05
CA VAL A 255 -13.69 -1.76 -1.23
C VAL A 255 -12.20 -1.73 -0.90
N ALA A 256 -11.44 -2.60 -1.53
CA ALA A 256 -9.99 -2.60 -1.41
C ALA A 256 -9.33 -2.80 -2.76
N PHE A 257 -8.31 -1.99 -3.04
CA PHE A 257 -7.33 -2.28 -4.06
C PHE A 257 -5.94 -2.28 -3.43
N HIS A 258 -5.47 -3.48 -3.14
CA HIS A 258 -4.12 -3.72 -2.67
C HIS A 258 -3.32 -4.41 -3.78
N LEU A 259 -2.52 -3.60 -4.48
CA LEU A 259 -1.56 -4.08 -5.48
C LEU A 259 -0.30 -4.58 -4.78
N GLY A 260 0.32 -5.66 -5.25
CA GLY A 260 1.58 -6.20 -4.72
C GLY A 260 2.00 -7.46 -5.44
N SER A 261 3.28 -7.84 -5.32
CA SER A 261 3.79 -9.08 -5.91
C SER A 261 3.02 -10.30 -5.40
N THR A 262 2.73 -11.25 -6.29
CA THR A 262 2.00 -12.49 -5.94
C THR A 262 2.61 -13.71 -6.62
N GLY A 263 2.11 -14.91 -6.28
CA GLY A 263 2.69 -16.17 -6.75
C GLY A 263 4.13 -16.32 -6.27
N CYS A 264 4.39 -15.91 -5.02
CA CYS A 264 5.70 -15.89 -4.40
C CYS A 264 6.04 -17.24 -3.76
N GLU A 265 7.22 -17.76 -4.08
CA GLU A 265 7.80 -18.96 -3.52
C GLU A 265 9.10 -18.62 -2.79
N GLY A 266 9.39 -19.33 -1.70
CA GLY A 266 10.56 -19.11 -0.87
C GLY A 266 10.26 -19.29 0.62
N MET A 267 11.30 -19.19 1.45
CA MET A 267 11.14 -19.17 2.90
C MET A 267 11.46 -17.78 3.43
N PRO A 268 10.44 -17.02 3.85
CA PRO A 268 10.60 -15.77 4.60
C PRO A 268 11.76 -15.83 5.62
N GLY A 269 12.80 -15.03 5.40
CA GLY A 269 13.86 -14.76 6.40
C GLY A 269 14.99 -15.80 6.44
N VAL A 270 14.97 -16.78 5.53
CA VAL A 270 16.01 -17.81 5.42
C VAL A 270 16.57 -17.91 4.00
N GLY A 271 15.84 -17.45 2.98
CA GLY A 271 16.31 -17.43 1.59
C GLY A 271 15.56 -16.41 0.72
N ASP A 272 15.95 -16.34 -0.55
CA ASP A 272 15.39 -15.40 -1.52
C ASP A 272 13.93 -15.77 -1.84
N ILE A 273 13.02 -14.81 -1.72
CA ILE A 273 11.65 -14.94 -2.19
C ILE A 273 11.62 -14.53 -3.66
N THR A 274 10.98 -15.34 -4.49
CA THR A 274 10.77 -15.02 -5.91
C THR A 274 9.28 -15.06 -6.21
N CYS A 275 8.76 -13.99 -6.80
CA CYS A 275 7.37 -13.91 -7.23
C CYS A 275 7.24 -14.12 -8.73
N THR A 276 6.26 -14.92 -9.13
CA THR A 276 5.96 -15.16 -10.55
C THR A 276 5.17 -14.01 -11.17
N LEU A 277 4.46 -13.22 -10.36
CA LEU A 277 3.71 -12.05 -10.78
C LEU A 277 4.27 -10.83 -10.04
N ALA A 278 5.02 -9.99 -10.76
CA ALA A 278 5.64 -8.80 -10.17
C ALA A 278 4.60 -7.74 -9.80
N ASN A 279 3.54 -7.59 -10.60
CA ASN A 279 2.41 -6.69 -10.35
C ASN A 279 2.83 -5.23 -10.13
N ARG A 280 3.72 -4.73 -10.98
CA ARG A 280 4.21 -3.35 -10.96
C ARG A 280 3.65 -2.59 -12.13
N ALA A 281 2.88 -1.55 -11.85
CA ALA A 281 2.38 -0.65 -12.88
C ALA A 281 3.48 0.36 -13.25
N GLU A 282 3.77 0.50 -14.54
CA GLU A 282 4.58 1.61 -15.04
C GLU A 282 3.64 2.69 -15.56
N ILE A 283 3.67 3.86 -14.94
CA ILE A 283 2.85 5.00 -15.30
C ILE A 283 3.70 5.93 -16.14
N THR A 284 3.27 6.21 -17.37
CA THR A 284 3.90 7.18 -18.28
C THR A 284 2.92 8.30 -18.56
N LEU A 285 3.33 9.54 -18.29
CA LEU A 285 2.53 10.75 -18.53
C LEU A 285 3.36 11.73 -19.36
N THR A 286 2.79 12.18 -20.48
CA THR A 286 3.38 13.16 -21.40
C THR A 286 2.79 14.54 -21.17
N ASP A 287 3.42 15.58 -21.69
CA ASP A 287 3.04 16.98 -21.50
C ASP A 287 3.12 17.42 -20.01
N PHE A 288 4.09 16.88 -19.25
CA PHE A 288 4.28 17.17 -17.83
C PHE A 288 5.34 18.26 -17.60
N ASP A 289 4.96 19.35 -16.93
CA ASP A 289 5.87 20.37 -16.38
C ASP A 289 6.02 20.21 -14.86
N HIS A 290 7.17 19.69 -14.43
CA HIS A 290 7.52 19.52 -13.02
C HIS A 290 7.47 20.80 -12.16
N ALA A 291 7.46 21.99 -12.77
CA ALA A 291 7.38 23.26 -12.04
C ALA A 291 5.94 23.68 -11.72
N THR A 292 4.95 23.21 -12.47
CA THR A 292 3.55 23.69 -12.37
C THR A 292 2.52 22.59 -12.17
N ASP A 293 2.80 21.40 -12.66
CA ASP A 293 1.80 20.37 -12.84
C ASP A 293 1.75 19.40 -11.65
N THR A 294 0.59 18.78 -11.48
CA THR A 294 0.33 17.79 -10.45
C THR A 294 -0.12 16.47 -11.07
N LEU A 295 0.41 15.36 -10.57
CA LEU A 295 -0.02 14.02 -10.96
C LEU A 295 -1.23 13.60 -10.15
N VAL A 296 -2.38 13.41 -10.80
CA VAL A 296 -3.65 13.15 -10.12
C VAL A 296 -4.03 11.68 -10.25
N LEU A 297 -4.19 11.01 -9.11
CA LEU A 297 -4.84 9.71 -9.02
C LEU A 297 -6.36 9.89 -9.01
N ASP A 298 -7.03 9.53 -10.11
CA ASP A 298 -8.46 9.53 -10.28
C ASP A 298 -9.06 8.18 -9.84
N LEU A 299 -9.72 8.17 -8.69
CA LEU A 299 -10.35 6.96 -8.15
C LEU A 299 -11.60 6.55 -8.96
N ASP A 300 -12.29 7.47 -9.63
CA ASP A 300 -13.41 7.15 -10.52
C ASP A 300 -12.91 6.44 -11.77
N ALA A 301 -11.76 6.85 -12.31
CA ALA A 301 -11.14 6.13 -13.42
C ALA A 301 -10.67 4.72 -12.99
N LEU A 302 -10.14 4.58 -11.78
CA LEU A 302 -9.70 3.29 -11.25
C LEU A 302 -10.86 2.31 -11.01
N PHE A 303 -11.92 2.79 -10.36
CA PHE A 303 -13.00 1.95 -9.81
C PHE A 303 -14.33 2.08 -10.57
N GLY A 304 -14.52 3.10 -11.41
CA GLY A 304 -15.80 3.50 -11.99
C GLY A 304 -16.50 2.45 -12.87
N GLY A 305 -15.74 1.48 -13.40
CA GLY A 305 -16.27 0.36 -14.18
C GLY A 305 -16.88 -0.77 -13.34
N LEU A 306 -16.77 -0.73 -12.00
CA LEU A 306 -17.19 -1.81 -11.12
C LEU A 306 -18.63 -1.63 -10.62
N ASP A 307 -19.29 -2.75 -10.32
CA ASP A 307 -20.54 -2.75 -9.54
C ASP A 307 -20.19 -2.84 -8.05
N MET A 308 -20.22 -1.69 -7.38
CA MET A 308 -19.90 -1.54 -5.96
C MET A 308 -20.95 -2.14 -5.02
N THR A 309 -22.01 -2.77 -5.51
CA THR A 309 -22.89 -3.57 -4.65
C THR A 309 -22.34 -4.98 -4.40
N LEU A 310 -21.29 -5.37 -5.13
CA LEU A 310 -20.63 -6.65 -5.03
C LEU A 310 -19.34 -6.58 -4.20
N ASP A 311 -18.73 -7.74 -3.94
CA ASP A 311 -17.43 -7.83 -3.30
C ASP A 311 -16.34 -7.21 -4.20
N THR A 312 -15.84 -6.06 -3.77
CA THR A 312 -14.87 -5.24 -4.51
C THR A 312 -13.52 -5.18 -3.78
N GLN A 313 -13.13 -6.30 -3.17
CA GLN A 313 -11.86 -6.46 -2.49
C GLN A 313 -10.85 -7.21 -3.38
N CYS A 314 -9.93 -6.45 -3.96
CA CYS A 314 -8.77 -6.99 -4.65
C CYS A 314 -7.53 -6.90 -3.76
N HIS A 315 -6.91 -8.05 -3.54
CA HIS A 315 -5.62 -8.22 -2.87
C HIS A 315 -4.55 -8.77 -3.81
N SER A 316 -4.61 -8.42 -5.10
CA SER A 316 -3.71 -8.84 -6.19
C SER A 316 -3.82 -10.28 -6.72
N PHE A 317 -4.64 -11.15 -6.12
CA PHE A 317 -4.71 -12.56 -6.52
C PHE A 317 -6.12 -13.05 -6.91
N GLN A 318 -7.15 -12.25 -6.66
CA GLN A 318 -8.54 -12.63 -6.90
C GLN A 318 -8.87 -12.59 -8.39
N GLY A 319 -9.07 -13.76 -9.00
CA GLY A 319 -9.35 -13.90 -10.43
C GLY A 319 -10.64 -13.25 -10.93
N ASP A 320 -11.65 -13.07 -10.08
CA ASP A 320 -12.95 -12.51 -10.48
C ASP A 320 -13.05 -11.00 -10.20
N THR A 321 -12.39 -10.50 -9.14
CA THR A 321 -12.55 -9.11 -8.67
C THR A 321 -11.41 -8.19 -9.10
N CYS A 322 -10.15 -8.67 -9.14
CA CYS A 322 -9.00 -7.84 -9.45
C CYS A 322 -8.86 -7.37 -10.91
N PRO A 323 -9.22 -8.16 -11.95
CA PRO A 323 -8.86 -7.82 -13.33
C PRO A 323 -9.22 -6.41 -13.81
N PRO A 324 -10.43 -5.86 -13.52
CA PRO A 324 -10.76 -4.52 -14.00
C PRO A 324 -9.90 -3.42 -13.34
N MET A 325 -9.57 -3.55 -12.05
CA MET A 325 -8.69 -2.60 -11.36
C MET A 325 -7.24 -2.69 -11.88
N PHE A 326 -6.78 -3.91 -12.17
CA PHE A 326 -5.48 -4.17 -12.79
C PHE A 326 -5.38 -3.54 -14.18
N GLU A 327 -6.42 -3.70 -15.01
CA GLU A 327 -6.50 -3.04 -16.32
C GLU A 327 -6.45 -1.51 -16.18
N SER A 328 -7.22 -0.94 -15.24
CA SER A 328 -7.24 0.51 -15.01
C SER A 328 -5.89 1.08 -14.55
N ILE A 329 -5.15 0.36 -13.70
CA ILE A 329 -3.83 0.81 -13.21
C ILE A 329 -2.69 0.47 -14.18
N GLY A 330 -2.95 -0.34 -15.22
CA GLY A 330 -1.99 -0.69 -16.26
C GLY A 330 -1.14 -1.92 -15.98
N VAL A 331 -1.70 -2.96 -15.36
CA VAL A 331 -1.05 -4.27 -15.17
C VAL A 331 -1.93 -5.37 -15.76
N ASP A 332 -1.35 -6.30 -16.51
CA ASP A 332 -2.05 -7.50 -16.93
C ASP A 332 -2.14 -8.46 -15.74
N HIS A 333 -3.35 -8.67 -15.20
CA HIS A 333 -3.56 -9.49 -14.00
C HIS A 333 -3.10 -10.95 -14.16
N ALA A 334 -3.12 -11.50 -15.38
CA ALA A 334 -2.77 -12.91 -15.60
C ALA A 334 -1.25 -13.13 -15.62
N THR A 335 -0.48 -12.12 -16.05
CA THR A 335 0.97 -12.20 -16.21
C THR A 335 1.76 -11.36 -15.20
N GLY A 336 1.09 -10.43 -14.52
CA GLY A 336 1.70 -9.47 -13.59
C GLY A 336 2.65 -8.48 -14.26
N LEU A 337 2.61 -8.37 -15.58
CA LEU A 337 3.43 -7.45 -16.36
C LEU A 337 2.73 -6.10 -16.52
N ALA A 338 3.51 -5.02 -16.49
CA ALA A 338 3.04 -3.70 -16.88
C ALA A 338 2.51 -3.73 -18.33
N THR A 339 1.44 -2.99 -18.56
CA THR A 339 0.87 -2.74 -19.89
C THR A 339 1.14 -1.30 -20.30
N ALA A 340 1.08 -1.02 -21.59
CA ALA A 340 1.39 0.32 -22.12
C ALA A 340 0.30 1.39 -21.83
N GLY A 341 -0.78 1.05 -21.11
CA GLY A 341 -1.91 1.94 -20.89
C GLY A 341 -2.48 1.80 -19.49
N GLN A 342 -2.82 2.93 -18.89
CA GLN A 342 -3.49 3.07 -17.60
C GLN A 342 -4.43 4.27 -17.70
N VAL A 343 -5.48 4.32 -16.88
CA VAL A 343 -6.44 5.45 -16.85
C VAL A 343 -6.55 6.13 -15.50
N ALA A 344 -5.92 5.57 -14.46
CA ALA A 344 -6.03 6.05 -13.08
C ALA A 344 -5.19 7.29 -12.79
N PHE A 345 -4.14 7.59 -13.55
CA PHE A 345 -3.28 8.75 -13.37
C PHE A 345 -3.38 9.72 -14.55
N ALA A 346 -3.50 11.02 -14.26
CA ALA A 346 -3.50 12.10 -15.23
C ALA A 346 -2.66 13.30 -14.73
N ILE A 347 -2.49 14.31 -15.58
CA ILE A 347 -1.84 15.58 -15.24
C ILE A 347 -2.93 16.65 -15.10
N GLU A 348 -2.84 17.47 -14.04
CA GLU A 348 -3.61 18.70 -13.85
C GLU A 348 -2.72 19.91 -13.56
#